data_AF-A0AAD9V622-F1
#
_entry.id   AF-A0AAD9V622-F1
#
_cell.length_a   1.000
_cell.length_b   1.000
_cell.length_c   1.000
_cell.angle_alpha   90.00
_cell.angle_beta   90.00
_cell.angle_gamma   90.00
#
_symmetry.space_group_name_H-M   'P 1'
#
loop_
_entity.id
_entity.type
_entity.pdbx_description
1 polymer ?
#
loop_
_entity_poly.entity_id
_entity_poly.type
_entity_poly.pdbx_seq_one_letter_code
_entity_poly.pdbx_strand_id
1 'polypeptide(L)'
;MVFREAIKPEQRALVLFLKNETNYSQRKIASIVKISKSSVFDVLKKNREKKVPKSIKKVWSKVGRPAVLDDRDKRRLERAVKKLRSTNPNFSVMDIVQASGIDTNRASYRTFVRYVKKLGYAF
;
A
#
# COMPACT_ATOMS: atom_id res chain seq x y z
N MET A 1 11.56 -16.85 -7.24
CA MET A 1 11.72 -17.09 -5.79
C MET A 1 10.65 -16.28 -5.05
N VAL A 2 9.55 -16.91 -4.62
CA VAL A 2 8.47 -16.23 -3.90
C VAL A 2 8.67 -16.49 -2.41
N PHE A 3 8.94 -15.44 -1.63
CA PHE A 3 9.03 -15.56 -0.18
C PHE A 3 7.63 -15.83 0.36
N ARG A 4 7.41 -17.02 0.95
CA ARG A 4 6.11 -17.44 1.50
C ARG A 4 5.71 -16.62 2.72
N GLU A 5 6.69 -16.19 3.51
CA GLU A 5 6.47 -15.49 4.78
C GLU A 5 7.52 -14.41 5.03
N ALA A 6 7.15 -13.40 5.81
CA ALA A 6 8.09 -12.40 6.29
C ALA A 6 8.99 -13.00 7.39
N ILE A 7 10.29 -12.69 7.33
CA ILE A 7 11.25 -13.12 8.36
C ILE A 7 10.84 -12.52 9.71
N LYS A 8 10.68 -13.39 10.72
CA LYS A 8 10.30 -12.98 12.08
C LYS A 8 11.34 -12.02 12.68
N PRO A 9 10.94 -11.09 13.56
CA PRO A 9 11.86 -10.16 14.20
C PRO A 9 12.94 -10.87 15.03
N GLU A 10 12.58 -11.95 15.72
CA GLU A 10 13.51 -12.80 16.48
C GLU A 10 14.61 -13.40 15.60
N GLN A 11 14.22 -13.96 14.44
CA GLN A 11 15.17 -14.51 13.48
C GLN A 11 16.12 -13.43 12.94
N ARG A 12 15.61 -12.21 12.70
CA ARG A 12 16.46 -11.08 12.29
C ARG A 12 17.45 -10.69 13.38
N ALA A 13 17.01 -10.61 14.63
CA ALA A 13 17.88 -10.29 15.76
C ALA A 13 18.98 -11.36 15.91
N LEU A 14 18.61 -12.64 15.83
CA LEU A 14 19.54 -13.76 15.92
C LEU A 14 20.60 -13.74 14.81
N VAL A 15 20.21 -13.42 13.56
CA VAL A 15 21.17 -13.24 12.45
C VAL A 15 22.18 -12.13 12.76
N LEU A 16 21.72 -10.99 13.27
CA LEU A 16 22.59 -9.86 13.59
C LEU A 16 23.53 -10.19 14.76
N PHE A 17 23.00 -10.81 15.81
CA PHE A 17 23.78 -11.28 16.96
C PHE A 17 24.88 -12.25 16.52
N LEU A 18 24.52 -13.34 15.83
CA LEU A 18 25.49 -14.33 15.36
C LEU A 18 26.54 -13.71 14.44
N LYS A 19 26.18 -12.72 13.62
CA LYS A 19 27.15 -12.10 12.72
C LYS A 19 28.15 -11.18 13.44
N ASN A 20 27.76 -10.60 14.58
CA ASN A 20 28.61 -9.73 15.39
C ASN A 20 29.49 -10.54 16.35
N GLU A 21 28.93 -11.54 17.02
CA GLU A 21 29.63 -12.31 18.06
C GLU A 21 30.48 -13.47 17.51
N THR A 22 30.19 -13.94 16.29
CA THR A 22 30.87 -15.11 15.73
C THR A 22 31.41 -14.86 14.32
N ASN A 23 32.45 -15.60 13.95
CA ASN A 23 32.99 -15.62 12.59
C ASN A 23 32.29 -16.63 11.67
N TYR A 24 31.02 -16.97 11.95
CA TYR A 24 30.29 -17.91 11.11
C TYR A 24 30.04 -17.38 9.69
N SER A 25 30.12 -18.30 8.73
CA SER A 25 29.73 -18.03 7.35
C SER A 25 28.22 -17.79 7.26
N GLN A 26 27.78 -17.00 6.28
CA GLN A 26 26.34 -16.74 6.09
C GLN A 26 25.53 -18.02 5.88
N ARG A 27 26.13 -19.07 5.30
CA ARG A 27 25.50 -20.38 5.11
C ARG A 27 25.28 -21.09 6.44
N LYS A 28 26.24 -21.00 7.38
CA LYS A 28 26.13 -21.56 8.73
C LYS A 28 25.11 -20.79 9.58
N ILE A 29 25.06 -19.46 9.46
CA ILE A 29 24.02 -18.65 10.10
C ILE A 29 22.64 -19.05 9.56
N ALA A 30 22.49 -19.20 8.24
CA ALA A 30 21.25 -19.63 7.60
C ALA A 30 20.73 -20.98 8.13
N SER A 31 21.62 -21.97 8.32
CA SER A 31 21.23 -23.27 8.88
C SER A 31 20.79 -23.18 10.34
N ILE A 32 21.45 -22.36 11.17
CA ILE A 32 21.09 -22.17 12.59
C ILE A 32 19.72 -21.48 12.72
N VAL A 33 19.53 -20.38 11.97
CA VAL A 33 18.30 -19.56 12.06
C VAL A 33 17.13 -20.17 11.27
N LYS A 34 17.39 -21.21 10.48
CA LYS A 34 16.42 -21.89 9.60
C LYS A 34 15.79 -20.94 8.57
N ILE A 35 16.62 -20.10 7.93
CA ILE A 35 16.22 -19.22 6.83
C ILE A 35 17.14 -19.41 5.63
N SER A 36 16.74 -18.91 4.46
CA SER A 36 17.58 -18.99 3.26
C SER A 36 18.84 -18.12 3.38
N LYS A 37 19.94 -18.53 2.70
CA LYS A 37 21.17 -17.73 2.63
C LYS A 37 20.93 -16.33 2.05
N SER A 38 20.05 -16.20 1.05
CA SER A 38 19.68 -14.91 0.47
C SER A 38 18.95 -14.02 1.49
N SER A 39 18.07 -14.59 2.30
CA SER A 39 17.42 -13.86 3.40
C SER A 39 18.42 -13.35 4.44
N VAL A 40 19.43 -14.15 4.81
CA VAL A 40 20.53 -13.69 5.68
C VAL A 40 21.27 -12.51 5.05
N PHE A 41 21.63 -12.63 3.77
CA PHE A 41 22.30 -11.56 3.03
C PHE A 41 21.47 -10.27 3.02
N ASP A 42 20.18 -10.34 2.73
CA ASP A 42 19.28 -9.18 2.70
C ASP A 42 19.16 -8.49 4.07
N VAL A 43 19.10 -9.27 5.15
CA VAL A 43 19.07 -8.73 6.52
C VAL A 43 20.34 -7.96 6.83
N LEU A 44 21.51 -8.54 6.52
CA LEU A 44 22.80 -7.91 6.73
C LEU A 44 22.99 -6.66 5.86
N LYS A 45 22.58 -6.71 4.59
CA LYS A 45 22.61 -5.58 3.66
C LYS A 45 21.74 -4.42 4.17
N LYS A 46 20.50 -4.69 4.55
CA LYS A 46 19.60 -3.69 5.13
C LYS A 46 20.16 -3.07 6.41
N ASN A 47 20.83 -3.85 7.26
CA ASN A 47 21.45 -3.32 8.46
C ASN A 47 22.60 -2.35 8.16
N ARG A 48 23.43 -2.64 7.15
CA ARG A 48 24.46 -1.72 6.66
C ARG A 48 23.83 -0.43 6.11
N GLU A 49 22.77 -0.57 5.33
CA GLU A 49 22.05 0.58 4.75
C GLU A 49 21.38 1.49 5.80
N LYS A 50 20.98 0.94 6.96
CA LYS A 50 20.45 1.73 8.09
C LYS A 50 21.51 2.59 8.77
N LYS A 51 22.79 2.19 8.70
CA LYS A 51 23.91 2.98 9.26
C LYS A 51 24.27 4.18 8.38
N VAL A 52 23.80 4.24 7.14
CA VAL A 52 24.00 5.38 6.24
C VAL A 52 23.06 6.51 6.65
N PRO A 53 23.53 7.77 6.79
CA PRO A 53 22.67 8.89 7.17
C PRO A 53 21.48 9.05 6.23
N LYS A 54 20.29 9.23 6.82
CA LYS A 54 18.99 9.35 6.11
C LYS A 54 18.94 10.50 5.10
N SER A 55 19.85 11.47 5.18
CA SER A 55 19.89 12.65 4.31
C SER A 55 20.04 12.35 2.82
N ILE A 56 20.44 11.12 2.44
CA ILE A 56 20.71 10.75 1.04
C ILE A 56 19.57 9.93 0.40
N LYS A 57 18.66 9.32 1.18
CA LYS A 57 17.65 8.41 0.63
C LYS A 57 16.25 9.03 0.59
N LYS A 58 15.81 9.49 -0.59
CA LYS A 58 14.37 9.63 -0.91
C LYS A 58 13.74 8.25 -0.81
N VAL A 59 13.05 7.97 0.29
CA VAL A 59 12.27 6.74 0.43
C VAL A 59 11.04 6.87 -0.48
N TRP A 60 11.12 6.30 -1.68
CA TRP A 60 9.93 6.12 -2.52
C TRP A 60 9.02 5.12 -1.83
N SER A 61 7.93 5.60 -1.22
CA SER A 61 6.86 4.72 -0.77
C SER A 61 6.36 3.94 -1.98
N LYS A 62 6.21 2.63 -1.85
CA LYS A 62 5.56 1.82 -2.88
C LYS A 62 4.16 2.38 -3.10
N VAL A 63 3.97 3.13 -4.18
CA VAL A 63 2.66 3.62 -4.58
C VAL A 63 1.82 2.38 -4.85
N GLY A 64 0.68 2.26 -4.16
CA GLY A 64 -0.25 1.15 -4.36
C GLY A 64 -0.78 1.13 -5.80
N ARG A 65 -1.63 0.15 -6.11
CA ARG A 65 -2.34 0.13 -7.39
C ARG A 65 -3.06 1.48 -7.60
N PRO A 66 -2.99 2.09 -8.79
CA PRO A 66 -3.73 3.31 -9.08
C PRO A 66 -5.22 3.08 -8.81
N ALA A 67 -5.89 4.14 -8.33
CA ALA A 67 -7.32 4.09 -8.12
C ALA A 67 -8.06 3.89 -9.44
N VAL A 68 -9.23 3.24 -9.41
CA VAL A 68 -10.06 3.02 -10.59
C VAL A 68 -10.64 4.33 -11.14
N LEU A 69 -10.91 5.30 -10.24
CA LEU A 69 -11.42 6.62 -10.60
C LEU A 69 -10.28 7.65 -10.50
N ASP A 70 -10.10 8.41 -11.57
CA ASP A 70 -9.09 9.47 -11.65
C ASP A 70 -9.54 10.70 -10.89
N ASP A 71 -8.61 11.62 -10.60
CA ASP A 71 -8.93 12.86 -9.88
C ASP A 71 -9.90 13.77 -10.65
N ARG A 72 -10.05 13.60 -11.97
CA ARG A 72 -11.08 14.29 -12.75
C ARG A 72 -12.47 13.72 -12.46
N ASP A 73 -12.60 12.40 -12.46
CA ASP A 73 -13.85 11.70 -12.17
C ASP A 73 -14.35 12.01 -10.76
N LYS A 74 -13.41 12.01 -9.82
CA LYS A 74 -13.61 12.44 -8.43
C LYS A 74 -14.25 13.84 -8.33
N ARG A 75 -13.69 14.82 -9.04
CA ARG A 75 -14.23 16.19 -9.08
C ARG A 75 -15.60 16.26 -9.76
N ARG A 76 -15.84 15.45 -10.80
CA ARG A 76 -17.15 15.37 -11.47
C ARG A 76 -18.23 14.84 -10.53
N LEU A 77 -17.94 13.77 -9.79
CA LEU A 77 -18.83 13.23 -8.77
C LEU A 77 -19.14 14.26 -7.68
N GLU A 78 -18.12 14.95 -7.16
CA GLU A 78 -18.34 16.00 -6.15
C GLU A 78 -19.26 17.12 -6.65
N ARG A 79 -19.07 17.58 -7.89
CA ARG A 79 -19.93 18.58 -8.53
C ARG A 79 -21.35 18.07 -8.74
N ALA A 80 -21.51 16.82 -9.17
CA ALA A 80 -22.81 16.19 -9.37
C ALA A 80 -23.58 16.10 -8.06
N VAL A 81 -22.93 15.73 -6.95
CA VAL A 81 -23.55 15.73 -5.62
C VAL A 81 -24.05 17.12 -5.22
N LYS A 82 -23.23 18.16 -5.40
CA LYS A 82 -23.63 19.55 -5.08
C LYS A 82 -24.83 19.99 -5.92
N LYS A 83 -24.82 19.68 -7.22
CA LYS A 83 -25.91 19.99 -8.14
C LYS A 83 -27.20 19.28 -7.74
N LEU A 84 -27.12 17.96 -7.49
CA LEU A 84 -28.31 17.18 -7.10
C LEU A 84 -28.90 17.68 -5.79
N ARG A 85 -28.07 18.00 -4.78
CA ARG A 85 -28.55 18.60 -3.53
C ARG A 85 -29.34 19.89 -3.71
N SER A 86 -28.95 20.75 -4.66
CA SER A 86 -29.70 21.99 -4.93
C SER A 86 -31.04 21.76 -5.62
N THR A 87 -31.21 20.66 -6.36
CA THR A 87 -32.43 20.38 -7.12
C THR A 87 -33.38 19.41 -6.43
N ASN A 88 -32.84 18.33 -5.85
CA ASN A 88 -33.59 17.29 -5.14
C ASN A 88 -32.67 16.62 -4.12
N PRO A 89 -32.90 16.74 -2.81
CA PRO A 89 -32.03 16.15 -1.79
C PRO A 89 -32.11 14.61 -1.72
N ASN A 90 -33.14 14.00 -2.29
CA ASN A 90 -33.33 12.55 -2.32
C ASN A 90 -32.82 11.97 -3.64
N PHE A 91 -31.55 11.54 -3.65
CA PHE A 91 -30.91 10.91 -4.81
C PHE A 91 -30.10 9.69 -4.39
N SER A 92 -29.98 8.74 -5.29
CA SER A 92 -29.16 7.54 -5.12
C SER A 92 -27.71 7.78 -5.57
N VAL A 93 -26.83 6.84 -5.23
CA VAL A 93 -25.43 6.88 -5.71
C VAL A 93 -25.36 6.78 -7.23
N MET A 94 -26.28 6.04 -7.87
CA MET A 94 -26.29 5.94 -9.33
C MET A 94 -26.75 7.23 -10.01
N ASP A 95 -27.67 7.97 -9.40
CA ASP A 95 -28.10 9.28 -9.92
C ASP A 95 -26.93 10.27 -9.95
N ILE A 96 -26.04 10.20 -8.94
CA ILE A 96 -24.80 10.99 -8.90
C ILE A 96 -23.88 10.61 -10.04
N VAL A 97 -23.70 9.31 -10.29
CA VAL A 97 -22.82 8.82 -11.36
C VAL A 97 -23.36 9.26 -12.72
N GLN A 98 -24.66 9.11 -12.95
CA GLN A 98 -25.32 9.56 -14.18
C GLN A 98 -25.20 11.08 -14.35
N ALA A 99 -25.50 11.87 -13.31
CA ALA A 99 -25.38 13.32 -13.34
C ALA A 99 -23.93 13.81 -13.52
N SER A 100 -22.93 13.00 -13.13
CA SER A 100 -21.51 13.30 -13.31
C SER A 100 -21.00 13.04 -14.73
N GLY A 101 -21.78 12.34 -15.58
CA GLY A 101 -21.40 11.94 -16.93
C GLY A 101 -20.26 10.91 -16.98
N ILE A 102 -20.10 10.13 -15.91
CA ILE A 102 -19.15 9.01 -15.87
C ILE A 102 -19.87 7.76 -16.35
N ASP A 103 -19.23 6.99 -17.23
CA ASP A 103 -19.75 5.69 -17.65
C ASP A 103 -19.86 4.74 -16.44
N THR A 104 -21.06 4.19 -16.25
CA THR A 104 -21.36 3.26 -15.15
C THR A 104 -20.55 1.96 -15.24
N ASN A 105 -20.04 1.61 -16.43
CA ASN A 105 -19.21 0.41 -16.63
C ASN A 105 -17.74 0.63 -16.24
N ARG A 106 -17.32 1.88 -16.02
CA ARG A 106 -15.93 2.22 -15.70
C ARG A 106 -15.49 1.72 -14.33
N ALA A 107 -16.42 1.60 -13.38
CA ALA A 107 -16.15 1.10 -12.05
C ALA A 107 -17.36 0.35 -11.48
N SER A 108 -17.13 -0.55 -10.53
CA SER A 108 -18.23 -1.23 -9.86
C SER A 108 -19.06 -0.25 -9.00
N TYR A 109 -20.35 -0.55 -8.82
CA TYR A 109 -21.22 0.20 -7.91
C TYR A 109 -20.58 0.44 -6.53
N ARG A 110 -19.95 -0.59 -5.96
CA ARG A 110 -19.26 -0.51 -4.67
C ARG A 110 -18.11 0.51 -4.67
N THR A 111 -17.45 0.71 -5.80
CA THR A 111 -16.39 1.71 -5.96
C THR A 111 -16.96 3.13 -5.88
N PHE A 112 -18.09 3.38 -6.55
CA PHE A 112 -18.80 4.65 -6.45
C PHE A 112 -19.30 4.90 -5.03
N VAL A 113 -19.93 3.91 -4.39
CA VAL A 113 -20.38 4.03 -2.98
C VAL A 113 -19.22 4.38 -2.05
N ARG A 114 -18.08 3.68 -2.17
CA ARG A 114 -16.88 3.97 -1.36
C ARG A 114 -16.39 5.39 -1.57
N TYR A 115 -16.40 5.85 -2.82
CA TYR A 115 -15.92 7.19 -3.14
C TYR A 115 -16.85 8.26 -2.56
N VAL A 116 -18.15 8.09 -2.72
CA VAL A 116 -19.13 9.05 -2.21
C VAL A 116 -19.16 9.07 -0.67
N LYS A 117 -19.01 7.91 -0.02
CA LYS A 117 -18.78 7.85 1.45
C LYS A 117 -17.52 8.59 1.88
N LYS A 118 -16.42 8.47 1.12
CA LYS A 118 -15.17 9.19 1.40
C LYS A 118 -15.31 10.71 1.29
N LEU A 119 -16.22 11.18 0.43
CA LEU A 119 -16.57 12.59 0.33
C LEU A 119 -17.44 13.10 1.51
N GLY A 120 -17.79 12.23 2.47
CA GLY A 120 -18.60 12.58 3.64
C GLY A 120 -20.09 12.42 3.44
N TYR A 121 -20.53 11.80 2.34
CA TYR A 121 -21.95 11.58 2.06
C TYR A 121 -22.34 10.15 2.46
N ALA A 122 -23.21 10.03 3.47
CA ALA A 122 -23.85 8.79 3.83
C ALA A 122 -25.23 8.71 3.15
N PHE A 123 -25.50 7.58 2.50
CA PHE A 123 -26.81 7.12 2.06
C PHE A 123 -27.09 5.82 2.80
#